data_AF-A0A932Q3A1-F1
#
_entry.id   AF-A0A932Q3A1-F1
#
_cell.length_a   1.000
_cell.length_b   1.000
_cell.length_c   1.000
_cell.angle_alpha   90.00
_cell.angle_beta   90.00
_cell.angle_gamma   90.00
#
_symmetry.space_group_name_H-M   'P 1'
#
loop_
_entity.id
_entity.type
_entity.pdbx_description
1 polymer ?
#
loop_
_entity_poly.entity_id
_entity_poly.type
_entity_poly.pdbx_seq_one_letter_code
_entity_poly.pdbx_strand_id
1 'polypeptide(L)'
;LFEFERVKLKFTTGALAAVAREAMKRKSGARGLRAILENVMLEIMYDIPSRTNIREVVISEDVIVKKQEPVFVYEKKAESA
;
A
#
# COMPACT_ATOMS: atom_id res chain seq x y z
N LEU A 1 16.12 1.92 -2.10
CA LEU A 1 15.64 0.61 -2.63
C LEU A 1 14.40 0.75 -3.54
N PHE A 2 13.62 1.86 -3.52
CA PHE A 2 12.44 2.03 -4.39
C PHE A 2 12.39 3.39 -5.09
N GLU A 3 13.46 3.79 -5.77
CA GLU A 3 13.44 4.96 -6.66
C GLU A 3 12.92 4.65 -8.07
N PHE A 4 12.60 3.39 -8.38
CA PHE A 4 12.46 2.90 -9.75
C PHE A 4 11.13 3.21 -10.46
N GLU A 5 10.08 3.67 -9.77
CA GLU A 5 8.74 3.71 -10.38
C GLU A 5 8.03 5.07 -10.34
N ARG A 6 8.56 6.10 -9.65
CA ARG A 6 7.85 7.38 -9.41
C ARG A 6 6.38 7.23 -8.92
N VAL A 7 6.00 6.05 -8.43
CA VAL A 7 4.67 5.73 -7.91
C VAL A 7 4.54 6.30 -6.50
N LYS A 8 3.49 7.10 -6.27
CA LYS A 8 3.17 7.59 -4.94
C LYS A 8 2.49 6.50 -4.12
N LEU A 9 2.94 6.30 -2.89
CA LEU A 9 2.27 5.41 -1.95
C LEU A 9 1.47 6.24 -0.96
N LYS A 10 0.18 5.93 -0.78
CA LYS A 10 -0.69 6.64 0.14
C LYS A 10 -1.42 5.68 1.06
N PHE A 11 -1.31 5.93 2.37
CA PHE A 11 -2.11 5.23 3.36
C PHE A 11 -3.30 6.11 3.73
N THR A 12 -4.50 5.51 3.78
CA THR A 12 -5.66 6.15 4.39
C THR A 12 -5.48 6.20 5.91
N THR A 13 -6.15 7.15 6.58
CA THR A 13 -6.19 7.21 8.05
C THR A 13 -6.69 5.90 8.66
N GLY A 14 -7.68 5.26 8.02
CA GLY A 14 -8.19 3.94 8.42
C GLY A 14 -7.11 2.85 8.35
N ALA A 15 -6.31 2.82 7.28
CA ALA A 15 -5.19 1.88 7.16
C ALA A 15 -4.17 2.06 8.28
N LEU A 16 -3.76 3.30 8.59
CA LEU A 16 -2.82 3.56 9.68
C LEU A 16 -3.37 3.10 11.03
N ALA A 17 -4.64 3.40 11.30
CA ALA A 17 -5.29 2.96 12.53
C ALA A 17 -5.42 1.42 12.59
N ALA A 18 -5.72 0.76 11.47
CA ALA A 18 -5.79 -0.69 11.38
C ALA A 18 -4.44 -1.36 11.64
N VAL A 19 -3.35 -0.83 11.07
CA VAL A 19 -1.98 -1.32 11.32
C VAL A 19 -1.64 -1.22 12.81
N ALA A 20 -1.97 -0.10 13.45
CA ALA A 20 -1.76 0.09 14.89
C ALA A 20 -2.55 -0.92 15.73
N ARG A 21 -3.85 -1.10 15.45
CA ARG A 21 -4.70 -2.08 16.15
C ARG A 21 -4.14 -3.49 16.00
N GLU A 22 -3.75 -3.87 14.79
CA GLU A 22 -3.29 -5.22 14.49
C GLU A 22 -1.92 -5.51 15.11
N ALA A 23 -1.02 -4.53 15.16
CA ALA A 23 0.25 -4.64 15.87
C ALA A 23 0.05 -4.80 17.39
N MET A 24 -0.91 -4.08 17.98
CA MET A 24 -1.26 -4.22 19.40
C MET A 24 -1.79 -5.64 19.70
N LYS A 25 -2.68 -6.19 18.87
CA LYS A 25 -3.19 -7.56 19.04
C LYS A 25 -2.08 -8.60 19.04
N ARG A 26 -1.05 -8.40 18.19
CA ARG A 26 0.10 -9.31 18.08
C ARG A 26 1.10 -9.21 19.24
N LYS A 27 0.88 -8.31 20.21
CA LYS A 27 1.74 -8.07 21.40
C LYS A 27 3.23 -7.85 21.08
N SER A 28 3.53 -7.43 19.86
CA SER A 28 4.89 -7.26 19.34
C SER A 28 5.32 -5.79 19.27
N GLY A 29 4.47 -4.87 19.73
CA GLY A 29 4.74 -3.43 19.79
C GLY A 29 5.15 -2.87 18.42
N ALA A 30 6.15 -2.00 18.40
CA ALA A 30 6.64 -1.37 17.17
C ALA A 30 7.18 -2.37 16.13
N ARG A 31 7.67 -3.54 16.55
CA ARG A 31 8.11 -4.60 15.62
C ARG A 31 6.94 -5.18 14.84
N GLY A 32 5.77 -5.25 15.46
CA GLY A 32 4.53 -5.67 14.82
C GLY A 32 4.10 -4.74 13.68
N LEU A 33 4.25 -3.42 13.86
CA LEU A 33 3.94 -2.43 12.83
C LEU A 33 4.78 -2.69 11.57
N ARG A 34 6.09 -2.86 11.76
CA ARG A 34 7.04 -3.12 10.66
C ARG A 34 6.69 -4.40 9.92
N ALA A 35 6.43 -5.50 10.64
CA ALA A 35 6.07 -6.78 10.02
C ALA A 35 4.77 -6.71 9.19
N ILE A 36 3.77 -5.96 9.68
CA ILE A 36 2.51 -5.78 8.94
C ILE A 36 2.77 -4.97 7.66
N LEU A 37 3.53 -3.88 7.76
CA LEU A 37 3.86 -3.04 6.61
C LEU A 37 4.72 -3.80 5.59
N GLU A 38 5.73 -4.58 6.03
CA GLU A 38 6.57 -5.38 5.14
C GLU A 38 5.75 -6.36 4.30
N ASN A 39 4.77 -7.04 4.90
CA ASN A 39 3.90 -7.97 4.17
C ASN A 39 3.08 -7.26 3.08
N VAL A 40 2.43 -6.14 3.43
CA VAL A 40 1.61 -5.37 2.48
C VAL A 40 2.48 -4.77 1.37
N MET A 41 3.66 -4.27 1.73
CA MET A 41 4.60 -3.69 0.77
C MET A 41 5.17 -4.73 -0.19
N LEU A 42 5.41 -5.96 0.27
CA LEU A 42 5.94 -7.03 -0.58
C LEU A 42 4.97 -7.39 -1.71
N GLU A 43 3.67 -7.49 -1.41
CA GLU A 43 2.64 -7.72 -2.43
C GLU A 43 2.60 -6.56 -3.44
N ILE A 44 2.59 -5.32 -2.95
CA ILE A 44 2.57 -4.11 -3.82
C ILE A 44 3.82 -4.05 -4.71
N MET A 45 4.99 -4.34 -4.16
CA MET A 45 6.25 -4.31 -4.91
C MET A 45 6.34 -5.39 -5.99
N TYR A 46 5.64 -6.51 -5.80
CA TYR A 46 5.54 -7.55 -6.82
C TYR A 46 4.61 -7.12 -7.97
N ASP A 47 3.50 -6.47 -7.62
CA ASP A 47 2.48 -6.06 -8.59
C ASP A 47 2.89 -4.86 -9.43
N ILE A 48 3.52 -3.85 -8.82
CA ILE A 48 3.85 -2.58 -9.48
C ILE A 48 4.61 -2.79 -10.80
N PRO A 49 5.72 -3.55 -10.87
CA PRO A 49 6.48 -3.73 -12.11
C PRO A 49 5.70 -4.37 -13.26
N SER A 50 4.62 -5.10 -12.96
CA SER A 50 3.78 -5.77 -13.97
C SER A 50 2.70 -4.86 -14.55
N ARG A 51 2.44 -3.71 -13.92
CA ARG A 51 1.34 -2.79 -14.25
C ARG A 51 1.90 -1.50 -14.85
N THR A 52 1.45 -1.13 -16.04
CA THR A 52 1.95 0.08 -16.72
C THR A 52 1.20 1.34 -16.28
N ASN A 53 1.89 2.49 -16.27
CA ASN A 53 1.33 3.82 -16.01
C ASN A 53 0.68 4.00 -14.62
N ILE A 54 1.15 3.31 -13.59
CA ILE A 54 0.71 3.58 -12.22
C ILE A 54 1.27 4.94 -11.80
N ARG A 55 0.41 5.78 -11.23
CA ARG A 55 0.77 7.06 -10.62
C ARG A 55 0.78 6.98 -9.10
N GLU A 56 -0.22 6.33 -8.51
CA GLU A 56 -0.41 6.26 -7.07
C GLU A 56 -1.01 4.91 -6.66
N VAL A 57 -0.60 4.38 -5.52
CA VAL A 57 -1.18 3.20 -4.87
C VAL A 57 -1.75 3.63 -3.54
N VAL A 58 -3.04 3.36 -3.33
CA VAL A 58 -3.76 3.74 -2.10
C VAL A 58 -4.08 2.49 -1.29
N ILE A 59 -3.60 2.49 -0.05
CA ILE A 59 -3.79 1.42 0.93
C ILE A 59 -4.91 1.83 1.89
N SER A 60 -6.00 1.06 1.87
CA SER A 60 -7.16 1.23 2.73
C SER A 60 -7.12 0.33 3.97
N GLU A 61 -8.03 0.53 4.92
CA GLU A 61 -8.19 -0.38 6.06
C GLU A 61 -8.47 -1.82 5.62
N ASP A 62 -9.24 -2.01 4.55
CA ASP A 62 -9.61 -3.33 4.06
C ASP A 62 -8.40 -4.10 3.51
N VAL A 63 -7.39 -3.41 2.97
CA VAL A 63 -6.11 -4.04 2.58
C VAL A 63 -5.42 -4.63 3.81
N ILE A 64 -5.45 -3.93 4.94
CA ILE A 64 -4.79 -4.36 6.18
C ILE A 64 -5.56 -5.48 6.88
N VAL A 65 -6.89 -5.34 6.99
CA VAL A 65 -7.72 -6.22 7.83
C VAL A 65 -8.26 -7.41 7.05
N LYS A 66 -8.68 -7.18 5.80
CA LYS A 66 -9.35 -8.19 4.95
C LYS A 66 -8.44 -8.74 3.87
N LYS A 67 -7.19 -8.26 3.75
CA LYS A 67 -6.25 -8.62 2.68
C LYS A 67 -6.84 -8.41 1.28
N GLN A 68 -7.61 -7.34 1.11
CA GLN A 68 -8.06 -6.94 -0.22
C GLN A 68 -6.93 -6.30 -1.02
N GLU A 69 -7.06 -6.29 -2.34
CA GLU A 69 -6.11 -5.58 -3.21
C GLU A 69 -6.12 -4.07 -2.93
N PRO A 70 -4.95 -3.41 -3.02
CA PRO A 70 -4.86 -1.96 -2.94
C PRO A 70 -5.45 -1.31 -4.20
N VAL A 71 -5.79 -0.03 -4.08
CA VAL A 71 -6.33 0.73 -5.20
C VAL A 71 -5.17 1.33 -6.00
N PHE A 72 -5.08 0.94 -7.27
CA PHE A 72 -4.11 1.48 -8.23
C PHE A 72 -4.74 2.66 -8.99
N VAL A 73 -4.09 3.82 -8.91
CA VAL A 73 -4.45 5.03 -9.64
C VAL A 73 -3.49 5.18 -10.80
N TYR A 74 -4.03 5.14 -12.02
CA TYR A 74 -3.25 5.25 -13.25
C TYR A 74 -3.14 6.70 -13.72
N GLU A 75 -2.08 7.03 -14.46
CA GLU A 75 -2.00 8.31 -15.17
C GLU A 75 -3.16 8.42 -16.17
N LYS A 76 -3.93 9.51 -16.09
CA LYS A 76 -4.84 9.87 -17.18
C LYS A 76 -3.96 10.33 -18.34
N LYS A 77 -3.95 9.60 -19.46
CA LYS A 77 -3.53 10.20 -20.74
C LYS A 77 -4.46 11.39 -20.98
N ALA A 78 -3.88 12.59 -21.03
CA ALA A 78 -4.61 13.73 -21.57
C ALA A 78 -4.96 13.36 -23.02
N GLU A 79 -6.24 13.33 -23.35
CA GLU A 79 -6.66 13.43 -24.75
C GLU A 79 -6.16 14.80 -25.23
N SER A 80 -5.12 14.76 -26.07
CA SER A 80 -4.71 15.91 -26.85
C SER A 80 -5.85 16.20 -27.82
N ALA A 81 -6.55 17.32 -27.60
CA ALA A 81 -7.45 17.93 -28.57
C ALA A 81 -6.66 18.57 -29.72
#